data_AF-A0A0Q9TVU5-F1
#
_entry.id   AF-A0A0Q9TVU5-F1
#
_cell.length_a   1.000
_cell.length_b   1.000
_cell.length_c   1.000
_cell.angle_alpha   90.00
_cell.angle_beta   90.00
_cell.angle_gamma   90.00
#
_symmetry.space_group_name_H-M   'P 1'
#
loop_
_entity.id
_entity.type
_entity.pdbx_description
1 polymer ?
#
loop_
_entity_poly.entity_id
_entity_poly.type
_entity_poly.pdbx_seq_one_letter_code
_entity_poly.pdbx_strand_id
1 'polypeptide(L)'
;MVVAASDTHEPGVYAGPCDICGDELYAKPGARVVHCRLCNVDYDVEPRRQKLLKKAESKLLGAADIARVLTGVGLKVTPERVRTWIAREQLKPAGIDRARRPLYRLRDAQRLAEQGPFKATRQAA
;
A
#
# COMPACT_ATOMS: atom_id res chain seq x y z
N MET A 1 -26.09 -25.37 27.65
CA MET A 1 -25.11 -24.34 28.05
C MET A 1 -24.56 -23.71 26.78
N VAL A 2 -25.22 -22.67 26.26
CA VAL A 2 -24.75 -21.87 25.11
C VAL A 2 -25.52 -20.56 25.05
N VAL A 3 -24.79 -19.44 25.14
CA VAL A 3 -24.79 -18.28 24.21
C VAL A 3 -23.57 -17.42 24.59
N ALA A 4 -22.53 -17.38 23.75
CA ALA A 4 -22.32 -16.36 22.71
C ALA A 4 -22.14 -14.94 23.30
N ALA A 5 -20.89 -14.54 23.56
CA ALA A 5 -20.54 -13.13 23.68
C ALA A 5 -19.94 -12.69 22.35
N SER A 6 -20.71 -11.84 21.67
CA SER A 6 -20.40 -11.19 20.42
C SER A 6 -19.14 -10.34 20.58
N ASP A 7 -18.00 -10.76 20.02
CA ASP A 7 -16.89 -9.88 19.70
C ASP A 7 -17.39 -8.89 18.65
N THR A 8 -18.05 -7.84 19.10
CA THR A 8 -18.14 -6.60 18.33
C THR A 8 -16.71 -6.09 18.25
N HIS A 9 -15.93 -6.64 17.32
CA HIS A 9 -14.56 -6.26 17.06
C HIS A 9 -14.61 -4.82 16.55
N GLU A 10 -14.45 -3.86 17.45
CA GLU A 10 -13.98 -2.54 17.07
C GLU A 10 -12.72 -2.78 16.24
N PRO A 11 -12.72 -2.47 14.93
CA PRO A 11 -11.66 -2.91 14.04
C PRO A 11 -10.35 -2.36 14.56
N GLY A 12 -9.51 -3.26 15.06
CA GLY A 12 -8.21 -2.90 15.58
C GLY A 12 -7.44 -2.13 14.52
N VAL A 13 -6.70 -1.11 14.92
CA VAL A 13 -5.87 -0.36 13.98
C VAL A 13 -4.69 -1.25 13.61
N TYR A 14 -4.56 -1.56 12.32
CA TYR A 14 -3.46 -2.38 11.82
C TYR A 14 -2.11 -1.71 12.13
N ALA A 15 -1.30 -2.39 12.94
CA ALA A 15 -0.01 -1.93 13.42
C ALA A 15 1.18 -2.66 12.75
N GLY A 16 0.90 -3.45 11.71
CA GLY A 16 1.91 -4.13 10.90
C GLY A 16 2.32 -5.50 11.44
N PRO A 17 3.10 -6.27 10.65
CA PRO A 17 3.55 -7.59 11.09
C PRO A 17 4.56 -7.47 12.25
N CYS A 18 4.61 -8.47 13.13
CA CYS A 18 5.68 -8.61 14.11
C CYS A 18 7.03 -8.78 13.41
N ASP A 19 8.07 -8.11 13.89
CA ASP A 19 9.39 -8.16 13.26
C ASP A 19 10.12 -9.50 13.50
N ILE A 20 9.63 -10.33 14.43
CA ILE A 20 10.20 -11.65 14.77
C ILE A 20 9.43 -12.79 14.11
N CYS A 21 8.13 -12.93 14.40
CA CYS A 21 7.33 -14.04 13.89
C CYS A 21 6.53 -13.72 12.62
N GLY A 22 6.42 -12.46 12.22
CA GLY A 22 5.62 -12.06 11.06
C GLY A 22 4.11 -11.98 11.28
N ASP A 23 3.62 -12.29 12.49
CA ASP A 23 2.20 -12.28 12.84
C ASP A 23 1.58 -10.89 12.72
N GLU A 24 0.31 -10.81 12.30
CA GLU A 24 -0.36 -9.53 12.06
C GLU A 24 -0.82 -8.88 13.36
N LEU A 25 -0.24 -7.71 13.68
CA LEU A 25 -0.55 -7.02 14.94
C LEU A 25 -1.64 -5.95 14.74
N TYR A 26 -2.65 -6.02 15.60
CA TYR A 26 -3.76 -5.07 15.64
C TYR A 26 -3.77 -4.38 17.01
N ALA A 27 -3.62 -3.06 16.99
CA ALA A 27 -3.68 -2.23 18.19
C ALA A 27 -5.11 -1.79 18.47
N LYS A 28 -5.44 -1.59 19.76
CA LYS A 28 -6.69 -0.90 20.10
C LYS A 28 -6.65 0.55 19.58
N PRO A 29 -7.78 1.15 19.17
CA PRO A 29 -7.83 2.55 18.80
C PRO A 29 -7.23 3.44 19.91
N GLY A 30 -6.23 4.26 19.58
CA GLY A 30 -5.54 5.15 20.52
C GLY A 30 -4.48 4.50 21.42
N ALA A 31 -4.26 3.18 21.34
CA ALA A 31 -3.19 2.52 22.08
C ALA A 31 -1.81 2.95 21.57
N ARG A 32 -0.90 3.27 22.50
CA ARG A 32 0.48 3.64 22.18
C ARG A 32 1.37 2.44 21.89
N VAL A 33 1.04 1.29 22.48
CA VAL A 33 1.83 0.06 22.41
C VAL A 33 0.94 -1.09 21.93
N VAL A 34 1.50 -1.95 21.06
CA VAL A 34 0.90 -3.22 20.65
C VAL A 34 1.81 -4.36 21.07
N HIS A 35 1.21 -5.38 21.68
CA HIS A 35 1.92 -6.55 22.19
C HIS A 35 1.76 -7.73 21.24
N CYS A 36 2.87 -8.33 20.82
CA CYS A 36 2.86 -9.60 20.09
C CYS A 36 2.68 -10.77 21.06
N ARG A 37 1.52 -11.44 21.00
CA ARG A 37 1.21 -12.57 21.90
C ARG A 37 2.07 -13.81 21.67
N LEU A 38 2.73 -13.93 20.52
CA LEU A 38 3.58 -15.07 20.17
C LEU A 38 5.03 -14.89 20.61
N CYS A 39 5.58 -13.69 20.39
CA CYS A 39 6.98 -13.38 20.72
C CYS A 39 7.14 -12.68 22.06
N ASN A 40 6.02 -12.27 22.67
CA ASN A 40 5.97 -11.49 23.90
C ASN A 40 6.77 -10.17 23.82
N VAL A 41 6.77 -9.56 22.63
CA VAL A 41 7.47 -8.29 22.34
C VAL A 41 6.46 -7.16 22.20
N ASP A 42 6.77 -6.05 22.86
CA ASP A 42 6.02 -4.81 22.77
C ASP A 42 6.59 -3.91 21.68
N TYR A 43 5.69 -3.28 20.94
CA TYR A 43 6.06 -2.30 19.92
C TYR A 43 5.25 -1.02 20.07
N ASP A 44 5.90 0.13 19.92
CA ASP A 44 5.18 1.40 19.79
C ASP A 44 4.41 1.45 18.46
N VAL A 45 3.12 1.77 18.57
CA VAL A 45 2.17 1.83 17.46
C VAL A 45 2.48 3.01 16.54
N GLU A 46 2.82 4.18 17.10
CA GLU A 46 3.03 5.40 16.31
C GLU A 46 4.25 5.30 15.36
N PRO A 47 5.45 4.91 15.82
CA PRO A 47 6.60 4.71 14.93
C PRO A 47 6.37 3.57 13.92
N ARG A 48 5.64 2.52 14.31
CA ARG A 48 5.27 1.43 13.40
C ARG A 48 4.33 1.90 12.31
N ARG A 49 3.30 2.66 12.66
CA ARG A 49 2.37 3.24 11.70
C ARG A 49 3.10 4.14 10.71
N GLN A 50 3.99 5.00 11.19
CA GLN A 50 4.83 5.82 10.32
C GLN A 50 5.74 4.98 9.41
N LYS A 51 6.32 3.89 9.92
CA LYS A 51 7.10 2.93 9.10
C LYS A 51 6.23 2.25 8.05
N LEU A 52 5.01 1.86 8.39
CA LEU A 52 4.06 1.23 7.45
C LEU A 52 3.63 2.21 6.36
N LEU A 53 3.32 3.45 6.73
CA LEU A 53 3.02 4.52 5.77
C LEU A 53 4.22 4.78 4.86
N LYS A 54 5.43 4.91 5.40
CA LYS A 54 6.67 5.06 4.60
C LYS A 54 6.92 3.85 3.69
N LYS A 55 6.68 2.62 4.17
CA LYS A 55 6.80 1.39 3.38
C LYS A 55 5.75 1.33 2.26
N ALA A 56 4.51 1.76 2.54
CA ALA A 56 3.45 1.85 1.55
C ALA A 56 3.79 2.91 0.48
N GLU A 57 4.27 4.08 0.90
CA GLU A 57 4.76 5.14 0.00
C GLU A 57 5.95 4.70 -0.86
N SER A 58 6.81 3.84 -0.32
CA SER A 58 8.03 3.37 -0.99
C SER A 58 7.86 2.00 -1.66
N LYS A 59 6.62 1.49 -1.78
CA LYS A 59 6.39 0.15 -2.29
C LYS A 59 6.85 0.05 -3.75
N LEU A 60 7.83 -0.82 -3.97
CA LEU A 60 8.39 -1.11 -5.28
C LEU A 60 7.58 -2.24 -5.91
N LEU A 61 7.00 -1.98 -7.08
CA LEU A 61 6.13 -2.91 -7.78
C LEU A 61 6.52 -2.98 -9.25
N GLY A 62 6.22 -4.12 -9.89
CA GLY A 62 6.31 -4.25 -11.33
C GLY A 62 5.26 -3.39 -12.03
N ALA A 63 5.52 -3.02 -13.29
CA ALA A 63 4.61 -2.16 -14.06
C ALA A 63 3.17 -2.68 -14.14
N ALA A 64 2.98 -4.00 -14.25
CA ALA A 64 1.66 -4.63 -14.30
C ALA A 64 0.92 -4.54 -12.95
N ASP A 65 1.63 -4.74 -11.84
CA ASP A 65 1.06 -4.65 -10.50
C ASP A 65 0.71 -3.21 -10.13
N ILE A 66 1.52 -2.24 -10.58
CA ILE A 66 1.21 -0.81 -10.45
C ILE A 66 -0.13 -0.49 -11.14
N ALA A 67 -0.32 -0.91 -12.38
CA ALA A 67 -1.57 -0.67 -13.10
C ALA A 67 -2.79 -1.29 -12.38
N ARG A 68 -2.63 -2.52 -11.87
CA ARG A 68 -3.68 -3.21 -11.09
C ARG A 68 -4.02 -2.47 -9.80
N VAL A 69 -3.01 -2.08 -9.02
CA VAL A 69 -3.20 -1.37 -7.76
C VAL A 69 -3.86 -0.01 -8.00
N LEU A 70 -3.36 0.77 -8.97
CA LEU A 70 -3.93 2.08 -9.31
C LEU A 70 -5.39 1.96 -9.78
N THR A 71 -5.71 0.95 -10.59
CA THR A 71 -7.09 0.67 -11.01
C THR A 71 -7.97 0.27 -9.82
N GLY A 72 -7.46 -0.57 -8.92
CA GLY A 72 -8.19 -1.01 -7.73
C GLY A 72 -8.53 0.14 -6.76
N VAL A 73 -7.73 1.21 -6.74
CA VAL A 73 -8.00 2.43 -5.95
C VAL A 73 -8.79 3.49 -6.74
N GLY A 74 -9.30 3.17 -7.93
CA GLY A 74 -10.18 4.03 -8.73
C GLY A 74 -9.48 4.90 -9.77
N LEU A 75 -8.16 4.82 -9.92
CA LEU A 75 -7.42 5.53 -10.97
C LEU A 75 -7.42 4.69 -12.25
N LYS A 76 -8.07 5.17 -13.32
CA LYS A 76 -8.16 4.48 -14.61
C LYS A 76 -6.80 4.45 -15.33
N VAL A 77 -5.93 3.52 -14.94
CA VAL A 77 -4.56 3.36 -15.45
C VAL A 77 -4.39 1.98 -16.06
N THR A 78 -4.21 1.91 -17.38
CA THR A 78 -3.92 0.66 -18.08
C THR A 78 -2.43 0.29 -17.98
N PRO A 79 -2.07 -1.01 -18.09
CA PRO A 79 -0.66 -1.43 -18.12
C PRO A 79 0.14 -0.78 -19.26
N GLU A 80 -0.49 -0.53 -20.41
CA GLU A 80 0.13 0.16 -21.55
C GLU A 80 0.46 1.62 -21.25
N ARG A 81 -0.38 2.28 -20.44
CA ARG A 81 -0.13 3.64 -19.98
C ARG A 81 1.07 3.70 -19.06
N VAL A 82 1.22 2.73 -18.16
CA VAL A 82 2.43 2.59 -17.32
C VAL A 82 3.67 2.34 -18.18
N ARG A 83 3.59 1.44 -19.18
CA ARG A 83 4.69 1.21 -20.13
C ARG A 83 5.07 2.47 -20.90
N THR A 84 4.08 3.30 -21.25
CA THR A 84 4.32 4.59 -21.91
C THR A 84 5.08 5.56 -21.00
N TRP A 85 4.74 5.63 -19.71
CA TRP A 85 5.50 6.43 -18.74
C TRP A 85 6.95 5.97 -18.59
N ILE A 86 7.17 4.66 -18.61
CA ILE A 86 8.51 4.06 -18.56
C ILE A 86 9.29 4.41 -19.84
N ALA A 87 8.69 4.20 -21.02
CA ALA A 87 9.33 4.47 -22.31
C ALA A 87 9.64 5.96 -22.52
N ARG A 88 8.87 6.86 -21.90
CA ARG A 88 9.11 8.31 -21.90
C ARG A 88 9.97 8.79 -20.73
N GLU A 89 10.56 7.86 -19.98
CA GLU A 89 11.42 8.13 -18.82
C GLU A 89 10.77 8.97 -17.70
N GLN A 90 9.44 9.05 -17.69
CA GLN A 90 8.65 9.74 -16.67
C GLN A 90 8.57 8.91 -15.39
N LEU A 91 8.56 7.58 -15.53
CA LEU A 91 8.59 6.63 -14.42
C LEU A 91 9.93 5.92 -14.38
N LYS A 92 10.79 6.31 -13.43
CA LYS A 92 12.15 5.77 -13.31
C LYS A 92 12.18 4.48 -12.49
N PRO A 93 12.98 3.47 -12.90
CA PRO A 93 13.17 2.28 -12.10
C PRO A 93 13.86 2.67 -10.78
N ALA A 94 13.31 2.19 -9.68
CA ALA A 94 13.82 2.44 -8.33
C ALA A 94 14.38 1.19 -7.65
N GLY A 95 14.34 0.05 -8.36
CA GLY A 95 14.94 -1.20 -7.92
C GLY A 95 14.77 -2.29 -8.97
N ILE A 96 15.24 -3.50 -8.61
CA ILE A 96 15.08 -4.71 -9.41
C ILE A 96 14.56 -5.84 -8.52
N ASP A 97 13.69 -6.67 -9.07
CA ASP A 97 13.19 -7.89 -8.42
C ASP A 97 14.24 -9.01 -8.47
N ARG A 98 14.04 -10.10 -7.72
CA ARG A 98 14.87 -11.33 -7.76
C ARG A 98 14.95 -11.93 -9.16
N ALA A 99 13.93 -11.72 -10.00
CA ALA A 99 13.90 -12.10 -11.40
C ALA A 99 14.59 -11.08 -12.35
N ARG A 100 15.36 -10.13 -11.83
CA ARG A 100 16.00 -9.01 -12.56
C ARG A 100 15.05 -8.13 -13.37
N ARG A 101 13.77 -8.06 -12.98
CA ARG A 101 12.78 -7.17 -13.59
C ARG A 101 12.83 -5.80 -12.92
N PRO A 102 12.70 -4.69 -13.66
CA PRO A 102 12.68 -3.36 -13.07
C PRO A 102 11.43 -3.17 -12.20
N LEU A 103 11.64 -2.60 -11.02
CA LEU A 103 10.58 -2.21 -10.10
C LEU A 103 10.50 -0.69 -10.04
N TYR A 104 9.28 -0.19 -9.91
CA TYR A 104 8.98 1.23 -9.91
C TYR A 104 8.24 1.59 -8.62
N ARG A 105 8.42 2.83 -8.17
CA ARG A 105 7.72 3.33 -6.98
C ARG A 105 6.24 3.53 -7.31
N LEU A 106 5.37 2.91 -6.51
CA LEU A 106 3.93 3.10 -6.65
C LEU A 106 3.53 4.58 -6.54
N ARG A 107 4.16 5.34 -5.62
CA ARG A 107 3.87 6.76 -5.41
C ARG A 107 4.21 7.64 -6.61
N ASP A 108 5.27 7.34 -7.35
CA ASP A 108 5.63 8.09 -8.57
C ASP A 108 4.63 7.80 -9.69
N ALA A 109 4.20 6.55 -9.83
CA ALA A 109 3.17 6.17 -10.79
C ALA A 109 1.79 6.76 -10.43
N GLN A 110 1.44 6.82 -9.14
CA GLN A 110 0.24 7.49 -8.66
C GLN A 110 0.28 8.98 -9.01
N ARG A 111 1.40 9.66 -8.74
CA ARG A 111 1.59 11.07 -9.10
C ARG A 111 1.40 11.30 -10.60
N LEU A 112 1.92 10.42 -11.46
CA LEU A 112 1.72 10.51 -12.91
C LEU A 112 0.27 10.23 -13.34
N ALA A 113 -0.43 9.37 -12.61
CA ALA A 113 -1.86 9.12 -12.82
C ALA A 113 -2.70 10.36 -12.47
N GLU A 114 -2.36 11.03 -11.36
CA GLU A 114 -2.98 12.29 -10.92
C GLU A 114 -2.62 13.46 -11.87
N GLN A 115 -1.42 13.44 -12.46
CA GLN A 115 -0.91 14.49 -13.35
C GLN A 115 -1.35 14.35 -14.83
N GLY A 116 -2.07 13.28 -15.22
CA GLY A 116 -2.41 13.05 -16.64
C GLY A 116 -3.85 12.59 -16.93
N PRO A 117 -4.48 13.04 -18.03
CA PRO A 117 -4.49 14.40 -18.57
C PRO A 117 -5.75 15.16 -18.14
N PHE A 118 -5.59 16.47 -18.03
CA PHE A 118 -6.64 17.41 -18.38
C PHE A 118 -7.06 17.13 -19.85
N LYS A 119 -8.15 16.39 -20.03
CA LYS A 119 -9.03 16.52 -21.19
C LYS A 119 -10.42 16.77 -20.62
N ALA A 120 -10.85 18.02 -20.71
CA ALA A 120 -12.25 18.38 -20.75
C ALA A 120 -12.94 17.46 -21.76
N THR A 121 -13.80 16.57 -21.28
CA THR A 121 -14.76 15.93 -22.14
C THR A 121 -15.64 17.05 -22.66
N ARG A 122 -15.64 17.30 -23.98
CA ARG A 122 -16.74 18.00 -24.64
C ARG A 122 -18.02 17.33 -24.18
N GLN A 123 -18.88 18.04 -23.45
CA GLN A 123 -20.32 17.80 -23.55
C GLN A 123 -20.78 18.67 -24.71
N ALA A 124 -20.98 18.01 -25.85
CA ALA A 124 -21.90 18.46 -26.87
C ALA A 124 -23.16 17.61 -26.68
N ALA A 125 -24.22 18.25 -26.18
CA ALA A 125 -25.62 18.01 -26.47
C ALA A 125 -26.40 19.13 -25.78
#